data_AF-A0AA46AF98-F1
#
_entry.id   AF-A0AA46AF98-F1
#
_cell.length_a   1.000
_cell.length_b   1.000
_cell.length_c   1.000
_cell.angle_alpha   90.00
_cell.angle_beta   90.00
_cell.angle_gamma   90.00
#
_symmetry.space_group_name_H-M   'P 1'
#
loop_
_entity.id
_entity.type
_entity.pdbx_description
1 polymer ?
#
loop_
_entity_poly.entity_id
_entity_poly.type
_entity_poly.pdbx_seq_one_letter_code
_entity_poly.pdbx_strand_id
1 'polypeptide(L)'
;MAAPSWFIKKVILRNTGYTFLFLIIGGVGGYYLSKVNLIIGLVFFGTMLIGAKAFIDNMDKRGHGLIVEKEAYEFLKNNTNFDIEFRKELDSGGDIDIYIKDLDIAIDVKAYRKIDERIFSSNNVRSYNRQRNNSGRVIIWLPNAEEIVKYNRNFNITIIGGKNTMLNYLNKKSREIKGS
;
A
#
# COMPACT_ATOMS: atom_id res chain seq x y z
N MET A 1 6.85 21.05 -3.87
CA MET A 1 7.16 19.81 -4.62
C MET A 1 5.90 19.38 -5.38
N ALA A 2 5.99 19.21 -6.69
CA ALA A 2 4.85 18.77 -7.51
C ALA A 2 4.60 17.27 -7.32
N ALA A 3 3.33 16.87 -7.25
CA ALA A 3 2.97 15.46 -7.16
C ALA A 3 3.38 14.72 -8.46
N PRO A 4 3.83 13.46 -8.37
CA PRO A 4 4.22 12.68 -9.55
C PRO A 4 3.09 12.61 -10.59
N SER A 5 3.44 12.70 -11.88
CA SER A 5 2.46 12.75 -12.98
C SER A 5 1.53 11.53 -13.04
N TRP A 6 2.01 10.35 -12.62
CA TRP A 6 1.18 9.15 -12.50
C TRP A 6 0.18 9.24 -11.34
N PHE A 7 0.52 9.92 -10.24
CA PHE A 7 -0.38 10.15 -9.11
C PHE A 7 -1.53 11.07 -9.54
N ILE A 8 -1.19 12.13 -10.28
CA ILE A 8 -2.19 13.03 -10.89
C ILE A 8 -3.08 12.25 -11.86
N LYS A 9 -2.52 11.43 -12.75
CA LYS A 9 -3.30 10.55 -13.65
C LYS A 9 -4.21 9.61 -12.87
N LYS A 10 -3.74 9.00 -11.78
CA LYS A 10 -4.50 8.04 -10.95
C LYS A 10 -5.63 8.72 -10.17
N VAL A 11 -5.40 9.95 -9.68
CA VAL A 11 -6.41 10.80 -9.02
C VAL A 11 -7.46 11.28 -10.02
N ILE A 12 -7.04 11.70 -11.21
CA ILE A 12 -7.95 12.08 -12.30
C ILE A 12 -8.79 10.88 -12.71
N LEU A 13 -8.19 9.71 -12.97
CA LEU A 13 -8.91 8.48 -13.36
C LEU A 13 -9.95 8.07 -12.31
N ARG A 14 -9.60 8.26 -11.03
CA ARG A 14 -10.46 8.05 -9.87
C ARG A 14 -11.66 9.01 -9.87
N ASN A 15 -11.42 10.30 -10.07
CA ASN A 15 -12.48 11.31 -10.10
C ASN A 15 -13.38 11.16 -11.33
N THR A 16 -12.82 10.86 -12.50
CA THR A 16 -13.57 10.56 -13.73
C THR A 16 -14.36 9.26 -13.61
N GLY A 17 -13.84 8.26 -12.91
CA GLY A 17 -14.56 7.02 -12.60
C GLY A 17 -15.80 7.29 -11.75
N TYR A 18 -15.70 8.15 -10.73
CA TYR A 18 -16.86 8.58 -9.95
C TYR A 18 -17.89 9.35 -10.79
N THR A 19 -17.44 10.28 -11.65
CA THR A 19 -18.38 11.04 -12.51
C THR A 19 -19.08 10.15 -13.53
N PHE A 20 -18.37 9.18 -14.11
CA PHE A 20 -18.95 8.22 -15.06
C PHE A 20 -19.96 7.28 -14.39
N LEU A 21 -19.67 6.84 -13.17
CA LEU A 21 -20.58 6.04 -12.35
C LEU A 21 -21.87 6.81 -12.01
N PHE A 22 -21.75 8.10 -11.65
CA PHE A 22 -22.91 8.97 -11.40
C PHE A 22 -23.75 9.18 -12.66
N LEU A 23 -23.12 9.34 -13.82
CA LEU A 23 -23.81 9.47 -15.11
C LEU A 23 -24.56 8.19 -15.51
N ILE A 24 -23.97 7.01 -15.27
CA ILE A 24 -24.62 5.73 -15.54
C ILE A 24 -25.80 5.52 -14.58
N ILE A 25 -25.61 5.75 -13.27
CA ILE A 25 -26.66 5.58 -12.27
C ILE A 25 -27.84 6.53 -12.53
N GLY A 26 -27.55 7.80 -12.84
CA GLY A 26 -28.57 8.81 -13.14
C GLY A 26 -29.28 8.58 -14.47
N GLY A 27 -28.53 8.30 -15.54
CA GLY A 27 -29.08 8.15 -16.89
C GLY A 27 -29.80 6.83 -17.12
N VAL A 28 -29.19 5.71 -16.71
CA VAL A 28 -29.76 4.36 -16.91
C VAL A 28 -30.86 4.09 -15.88
N GLY A 29 -30.66 4.49 -14.62
CA GLY A 29 -31.68 4.36 -13.58
C GLY A 29 -32.96 5.14 -13.89
N GLY A 30 -32.83 6.38 -14.38
CA GLY A 30 -33.98 7.18 -14.82
C GLY A 30 -34.70 6.62 -16.05
N TYR A 31 -33.97 6.00 -16.98
CA TYR A 31 -34.56 5.36 -18.17
C TYR A 31 -35.38 4.11 -17.82
N TYR A 32 -34.89 3.23 -16.95
CA TYR A 32 -35.62 2.02 -16.57
C TYR A 32 -36.81 2.33 -15.65
N LEU A 33 -36.68 3.28 -14.71
CA LEU A 33 -37.80 3.74 -13.87
C LEU A 33 -38.95 4.36 -14.68
N SER A 34 -38.64 4.96 -15.84
CA SER A 34 -39.65 5.62 -16.68
C SER A 34 -40.30 4.72 -17.74
N LYS A 35 -39.75 3.54 -18.05
CA LYS A 35 -40.23 2.71 -19.18
C LYS A 35 -40.48 1.23 -18.91
N VAL A 36 -39.98 0.63 -17.83
CA VAL A 36 -40.12 -0.81 -17.58
C VAL A 36 -40.36 -1.07 -16.09
N ASN A 37 -41.30 -1.98 -15.79
CA ASN A 37 -41.59 -2.56 -14.48
C ASN A 37 -40.72 -2.04 -13.33
N LEU A 38 -41.32 -1.22 -12.46
CA LEU A 38 -40.70 -0.52 -11.33
C LEU A 38 -39.80 -1.45 -10.48
N ILE A 39 -40.15 -2.74 -10.40
CA ILE A 39 -39.38 -3.80 -9.74
C ILE A 39 -38.02 -4.05 -10.40
N ILE A 40 -37.96 -4.13 -11.73
CA ILE A 40 -36.70 -4.33 -12.48
C ILE A 40 -35.80 -3.10 -12.33
N GLY A 41 -36.39 -1.90 -12.39
CA GLY A 41 -35.68 -0.64 -12.14
C GLY A 41 -35.05 -0.60 -10.74
N LEU A 42 -35.79 -1.02 -9.70
CA LEU A 42 -35.29 -1.08 -8.33
C LEU A 42 -34.16 -2.13 -8.14
N VAL A 43 -34.28 -3.31 -8.75
CA VAL A 43 -33.23 -4.35 -8.67
C VAL A 43 -31.94 -3.90 -9.37
N PHE A 44 -32.06 -3.28 -10.55
CA PHE A 44 -30.91 -2.75 -11.28
C PHE A 44 -30.23 -1.59 -10.52
N PHE A 45 -31.03 -0.71 -9.94
CA PHE A 45 -30.51 0.39 -9.11
C PHE A 45 -29.81 -0.12 -7.84
N GLY A 46 -30.40 -1.11 -7.16
CA GLY A 46 -29.80 -1.73 -5.96
C GLY A 46 -28.46 -2.41 -6.26
N THR A 47 -28.37 -3.17 -7.35
CA THR A 47 -27.12 -3.84 -7.76
C THR A 47 -26.03 -2.83 -8.16
N MET A 48 -26.40 -1.74 -8.83
CA MET A 48 -25.46 -0.64 -9.12
C MET A 48 -24.93 0.05 -7.86
N LEU A 49 -25.78 0.31 -6.86
CA LEU A 49 -25.35 0.91 -5.59
C LEU A 49 -24.38 0.00 -4.82
N ILE A 50 -24.59 -1.31 -4.85
CA ILE A 50 -23.68 -2.29 -4.23
C ILE A 50 -22.32 -2.27 -4.95
N GLY A 51 -22.32 -2.28 -6.28
CA GLY A 51 -21.09 -2.16 -7.08
C GLY A 51 -20.35 -0.85 -6.84
N ALA A 52 -21.08 0.26 -6.75
CA ALA A 52 -20.55 1.58 -6.44
C ALA A 52 -19.88 1.63 -5.05
N LYS A 53 -20.55 1.10 -4.02
CA LYS A 53 -20.00 1.00 -2.66
C LYS A 53 -18.72 0.17 -2.64
N ALA A 54 -18.72 -1.00 -3.28
CA ALA A 54 -17.53 -1.85 -3.35
C ALA A 54 -16.35 -1.18 -4.07
N PHE A 55 -16.64 -0.38 -5.10
CA PHE A 55 -15.62 0.41 -5.79
C PHE A 55 -15.04 1.51 -4.91
N ILE A 56 -15.89 2.29 -4.22
CA ILE A 56 -15.48 3.32 -3.26
C ILE A 56 -14.63 2.71 -2.14
N ASP A 57 -15.11 1.64 -1.51
CA ASP A 57 -14.41 0.95 -0.42
C ASP A 57 -13.02 0.47 -0.85
N ASN A 58 -12.86 0.02 -2.10
CA ASN A 58 -11.57 -0.39 -2.64
C ASN A 58 -10.63 0.80 -2.90
N MET A 59 -11.18 1.96 -3.28
CA MET A 59 -10.39 3.17 -3.49
C MET A 59 -9.93 3.79 -2.18
N ASP A 60 -10.78 3.77 -1.16
CA ASP A 60 -10.42 4.23 0.18
C ASP A 60 -9.34 3.33 0.80
N LYS A 61 -9.46 2.01 0.67
CA LYS A 61 -8.40 1.06 1.10
C LYS A 61 -7.06 1.33 0.43
N ARG A 62 -7.06 1.60 -0.88
CA ARG A 62 -5.84 1.95 -1.63
C ARG A 62 -5.29 3.33 -1.22
N GLY A 63 -6.15 4.29 -0.92
CA GLY A 63 -5.77 5.60 -0.40
C GLY A 63 -5.11 5.51 0.97
N HIS A 64 -5.70 4.76 1.89
CA HIS A 64 -5.17 4.57 3.24
C HIS A 64 -3.81 3.87 3.26
N GLY A 65 -3.61 2.82 2.43
CA GLY A 65 -2.29 2.17 2.31
C GLY A 65 -1.21 3.14 1.86
N LEU A 66 -1.48 3.91 0.80
CA LEU A 66 -0.53 4.89 0.24
C LEU A 66 -0.20 6.01 1.23
N ILE A 67 -1.18 6.47 2.03
CA ILE A 67 -0.95 7.48 3.07
C ILE A 67 0.04 6.95 4.11
N VAL A 68 -0.16 5.73 4.60
CA VAL A 68 0.73 5.11 5.60
C VAL A 68 2.13 4.91 5.03
N GLU A 69 2.26 4.44 3.79
CA GLU A 69 3.55 4.31 3.08
C GLU A 69 4.26 5.66 2.96
N LYS A 70 3.54 6.73 2.60
CA LYS A 70 4.10 8.08 2.47
C LYS A 70 4.53 8.65 3.82
N GLU A 71 3.72 8.51 4.86
CA GLU A 71 4.06 8.94 6.22
C GLU A 71 5.30 8.20 6.75
N ALA A 72 5.40 6.90 6.47
CA ALA A 72 6.56 6.08 6.78
C ALA A 72 7.81 6.57 6.04
N TYR A 73 7.69 6.88 4.74
CA TYR A 73 8.78 7.44 3.95
C TYR A 73 9.27 8.78 4.49
N GLU A 74 8.36 9.74 4.70
CA GLU A 74 8.71 11.07 5.23
C GLU A 74 9.33 10.96 6.64
N PHE A 75 8.83 10.04 7.47
CA PHE A 75 9.43 9.78 8.77
C PHE A 75 10.89 9.33 8.63
N LEU A 76 11.19 8.33 7.80
CA LEU A 76 12.56 7.85 7.62
C LEU A 76 13.45 8.93 6.99
N LYS A 77 12.93 9.69 6.02
CA LYS A 77 13.65 10.77 5.35
C LYS A 77 14.11 11.85 6.33
N ASN A 78 13.25 12.21 7.28
CA ASN A 78 13.50 13.30 8.22
C ASN A 78 14.31 12.86 9.45
N ASN A 79 14.43 11.55 9.69
CA ASN A 79 15.07 11.01 10.89
C ASN A 79 16.31 10.13 10.58
N THR A 80 16.69 10.01 9.32
CA THR A 80 17.88 9.27 8.88
C THR A 80 18.59 10.02 7.76
N ASN A 81 19.89 9.76 7.60
CA ASN A 81 20.70 10.33 6.51
C ASN A 81 20.90 9.32 5.36
N PHE A 82 20.05 8.29 5.25
CA PHE A 82 20.21 7.27 4.22
C PHE A 82 19.69 7.77 2.86
N ASP A 83 20.31 7.33 1.77
CA ASP A 83 19.70 7.42 0.43
C ASP A 83 18.51 6.46 0.36
N ILE A 84 17.31 7.04 0.43
CA ILE A 84 16.04 6.32 0.42
C ILE A 84 15.19 6.68 -0.79
N GLU A 85 14.60 5.65 -1.39
CA GLU A 85 13.73 5.74 -2.55
C GLU A 85 12.31 5.33 -2.17
N PHE A 86 11.33 6.15 -2.54
CA PHE A 86 9.92 5.85 -2.34
C PHE A 86 9.35 5.15 -3.56
N ARG A 87 8.68 4.00 -3.37
CA ARG A 87 8.01 3.24 -4.43
C ARG A 87 8.96 2.89 -5.58
N LYS A 88 10.08 2.23 -5.25
CA LYS A 88 11.03 1.72 -6.24
C LYS A 88 10.36 0.63 -7.08
N GLU A 89 10.35 0.82 -8.39
CA GLU A 89 9.78 -0.15 -9.33
C GLU A 89 10.65 -1.41 -9.42
N LEU A 90 9.99 -2.56 -9.57
CA LEU A 90 10.63 -3.85 -9.78
C LEU A 90 10.50 -4.27 -11.24
N ASP A 91 11.58 -4.78 -11.84
CA ASP A 91 11.57 -5.29 -13.22
C ASP A 91 10.53 -6.41 -13.44
N SER A 92 10.28 -7.19 -12.38
CA SER A 92 9.27 -8.27 -12.37
C SER A 92 7.81 -7.79 -12.30
N GLY A 93 7.60 -6.47 -12.24
CA GLY A 93 6.32 -5.85 -11.94
C GLY A 93 6.05 -5.73 -10.43
N GLY A 94 5.38 -4.63 -10.06
CA GLY A 94 5.15 -4.23 -8.66
C GLY A 94 6.22 -3.25 -8.17
N ASP A 95 6.17 -2.93 -6.88
CA ASP A 95 7.08 -1.98 -6.25
C ASP A 95 7.49 -2.37 -4.82
N ILE A 96 8.60 -1.80 -4.37
CA ILE A 96 9.04 -1.75 -2.99
C ILE A 96 8.54 -0.43 -2.40
N ASP A 97 7.81 -0.47 -1.28
CA ASP A 97 7.24 0.75 -0.69
C ASP A 97 8.32 1.77 -0.34
N ILE A 98 9.38 1.33 0.35
CA ILE A 98 10.57 2.16 0.64
C ILE A 98 11.83 1.31 0.45
N TYR A 99 12.77 1.78 -0.35
CA TYR A 99 14.07 1.14 -0.55
C TYR A 99 15.18 1.99 0.04
N ILE A 100 16.02 1.41 0.90
CA ILE A 100 17.18 2.07 1.50
C ILE A 100 18.43 1.56 0.78
N LYS A 101 18.98 2.38 -0.12
CA LYS A 101 20.09 1.99 -0.99
C LYS A 101 21.36 1.71 -0.21
N ASP A 102 21.69 2.56 0.76
CA ASP A 102 22.93 2.45 1.55
C ASP A 102 23.04 1.14 2.33
N LEU A 103 21.90 0.52 2.65
CA LEU A 103 21.83 -0.71 3.43
C LEU A 103 21.41 -1.91 2.57
N ASP A 104 21.04 -1.69 1.31
CA ASP A 104 20.42 -2.66 0.42
C ASP A 104 19.20 -3.36 1.07
N ILE A 105 18.29 -2.54 1.63
CA ILE A 105 17.09 -2.99 2.35
C ILE A 105 15.83 -2.52 1.64
N ALA A 106 14.96 -3.47 1.28
CA ALA A 106 13.58 -3.20 0.94
C ALA A 106 12.69 -3.21 2.19
N ILE A 107 11.85 -2.20 2.33
CA ILE A 107 10.86 -2.06 3.39
C ILE A 107 9.48 -2.11 2.77
N ASP A 108 8.70 -3.09 3.20
CA ASP A 108 7.28 -3.23 2.92
C ASP A 108 6.48 -2.67 4.10
N VAL A 109 5.72 -1.61 3.86
CA VAL A 109 4.99 -0.90 4.92
C VAL A 109 3.58 -1.47 5.01
N LYS A 110 3.12 -1.76 6.23
CA LYS A 110 1.76 -2.27 6.44
C LYS A 110 1.09 -1.53 7.59
N ALA A 111 -0.17 -1.17 7.38
CA ALA A 111 -0.98 -0.43 8.35
C ALA A 111 -1.49 -1.29 9.54
N TYR A 112 -0.97 -2.50 9.74
CA TYR A 112 -1.42 -3.36 10.83
C TYR A 112 -0.96 -2.80 12.18
N ARG A 113 -1.85 -2.87 13.18
CA ARG A 113 -1.55 -2.49 14.58
C ARG A 113 -0.87 -3.60 15.38
N LYS A 114 -0.84 -4.82 14.83
CA LYS A 114 -0.20 -6.02 15.41
C LYS A 114 0.26 -6.95 14.30
N ILE A 115 1.13 -7.89 14.63
CA ILE A 115 1.53 -8.95 13.71
C ILE A 115 0.32 -9.86 13.46
N ASP A 116 -0.09 -9.98 12.20
CA ASP A 116 -1.29 -10.67 11.75
C ASP A 116 -0.90 -11.79 10.75
N GLU A 117 -1.56 -12.94 10.79
CA GLU A 117 -1.26 -14.07 9.90
C GLU A 117 -1.40 -13.70 8.42
N ARG A 118 -2.25 -12.72 8.10
CA ARG A 118 -2.41 -12.18 6.74
C ARG A 118 -1.10 -11.63 6.18
N ILE A 119 -0.17 -11.17 7.03
CA ILE A 119 1.18 -10.77 6.63
C ILE A 119 1.90 -11.90 5.90
N PHE A 120 1.63 -13.16 6.29
CA PHE A 120 2.23 -14.37 5.73
C PHE A 120 1.33 -15.08 4.72
N SER A 121 0.28 -14.42 4.21
CA SER A 121 -0.52 -14.97 3.13
C SER A 121 0.33 -15.24 1.88
N SER A 122 -0.05 -16.24 1.08
CA SER A 122 0.71 -16.67 -0.10
C SER A 122 0.98 -15.54 -1.10
N ASN A 123 0.05 -14.59 -1.25
CA ASN A 123 0.23 -13.41 -2.10
C ASN A 123 1.35 -12.49 -1.58
N ASN A 124 1.37 -12.24 -0.27
CA ASN A 124 2.38 -11.41 0.36
C ASN A 124 3.75 -12.06 0.31
N VAL A 125 3.84 -13.37 0.61
CA VAL A 125 5.09 -14.14 0.52
C VAL A 125 5.70 -14.07 -0.88
N ARG A 126 4.88 -14.23 -1.93
CA ARG A 126 5.35 -14.05 -3.31
C ARG A 126 5.89 -12.64 -3.56
N SER A 127 5.23 -11.61 -3.03
CA SER A 127 5.71 -10.23 -3.15
C SER A 127 7.06 -10.03 -2.47
N TYR A 128 7.23 -10.52 -1.24
CA TYR A 128 8.49 -10.41 -0.50
C TYR A 128 9.64 -11.12 -1.21
N ASN A 129 9.38 -12.29 -1.82
CA ASN A 129 10.38 -13.00 -2.60
C ASN A 129 10.82 -12.21 -3.85
N ARG A 130 9.90 -11.49 -4.52
CA ARG A 130 10.28 -10.61 -5.64
C ARG A 130 11.14 -9.43 -5.18
N GLN A 131 10.79 -8.82 -4.06
CA GLN A 131 11.56 -7.70 -3.50
C GLN A 131 12.97 -8.16 -3.12
N ARG A 132 13.15 -9.38 -2.58
CA ARG A 132 14.48 -9.96 -2.30
C ARG A 132 15.37 -10.12 -3.52
N ASN A 133 14.81 -10.36 -4.69
CA ASN A 133 15.63 -10.44 -5.90
C ASN A 133 16.27 -9.08 -6.26
N ASN A 134 15.77 -7.99 -5.67
CA ASN A 134 16.19 -6.62 -5.92
C ASN A 134 16.77 -5.93 -4.67
N SER A 135 16.89 -6.66 -3.56
CA SER A 135 17.44 -6.16 -2.30
C SER A 135 18.04 -7.28 -1.46
N GLY A 136 19.16 -7.05 -0.80
CA GLY A 136 19.79 -8.00 0.11
C GLY A 136 18.90 -8.39 1.30
N ARG A 137 17.93 -7.55 1.69
CA ARG A 137 16.99 -7.86 2.77
C ARG A 137 15.62 -7.23 2.59
N VAL A 138 14.58 -7.98 2.97
CA VAL A 138 13.20 -7.47 3.07
C VAL A 138 12.78 -7.36 4.54
N ILE A 139 12.26 -6.20 4.90
CA ILE A 139 11.69 -5.89 6.22
C ILE A 139 10.22 -5.54 6.04
N ILE A 140 9.38 -6.10 6.90
CA ILE A 140 7.98 -5.66 7.02
C ILE A 140 7.92 -4.68 8.18
N TRP A 141 7.47 -3.46 7.91
CA TRP A 141 7.36 -2.41 8.91
C TRP A 141 5.90 -2.10 9.25
N LEU A 142 5.60 -2.16 10.53
CA LEU A 142 4.32 -1.82 11.13
C LEU A 142 4.49 -0.53 11.96
N PRO A 143 4.46 0.67 11.34
CA PRO A 143 4.79 1.93 12.02
C PRO A 143 3.86 2.26 13.19
N ASN A 144 2.64 1.72 13.16
CA ASN A 144 1.59 1.96 14.17
C ASN A 144 1.40 0.77 15.14
N ALA A 145 2.29 -0.22 15.11
CA ALA A 145 2.27 -1.35 16.05
C ALA A 145 3.15 -1.07 17.29
N GLU A 146 3.05 -1.95 18.28
CA GLU A 146 3.96 -1.96 19.43
C GLU A 146 5.43 -2.06 19.01
N GLU A 147 6.32 -1.46 19.80
CA GLU A 147 7.76 -1.42 19.57
C GLU A 147 8.36 -2.83 19.73
N ILE A 148 8.55 -3.55 18.62
CA ILE A 148 8.99 -4.96 18.62
C ILE A 148 9.82 -5.30 17.38
N VAL A 149 10.78 -6.22 17.53
CA VAL A 149 11.44 -6.89 16.40
C VAL A 149 11.11 -8.38 16.46
N LYS A 150 10.53 -8.94 15.40
CA LYS A 150 10.26 -10.36 15.27
C LYS A 150 10.89 -10.89 13.99
N TYR A 151 11.69 -11.94 14.11
CA TYR A 151 12.23 -12.64 12.95
C TYR A 151 11.43 -13.91 12.67
N ASN A 152 10.91 -14.04 11.45
CA ASN A 152 10.25 -15.25 10.99
C ASN A 152 11.23 -16.07 10.16
N ARG A 153 11.71 -17.19 10.73
CA ARG A 153 12.66 -18.11 10.10
C ARG A 153 12.09 -18.77 8.84
N ASN A 154 10.84 -19.18 8.86
CA ASN A 154 10.20 -19.92 7.76
C ASN A 154 10.19 -19.11 6.47
N PHE A 155 10.01 -17.80 6.61
CA PHE A 155 10.01 -16.90 5.46
C PHE A 155 11.31 -16.11 5.32
N ASN A 156 12.26 -16.18 6.26
CA ASN A 156 13.48 -15.35 6.33
C ASN A 156 13.18 -13.83 6.38
N ILE A 157 12.10 -13.42 7.05
CA ILE A 157 11.62 -12.02 7.07
C ILE A 157 11.81 -11.43 8.46
N THR A 158 12.30 -10.19 8.52
CA THR A 158 12.28 -9.39 9.74
C THR A 158 11.02 -8.53 9.76
N ILE A 159 10.25 -8.60 10.83
CA ILE A 159 9.11 -7.72 11.10
C ILE A 159 9.51 -6.75 12.19
N ILE A 160 9.27 -5.47 11.95
CA ILE A 160 9.55 -4.40 12.90
C ILE A 160 8.24 -3.68 13.17
N GLY A 161 7.86 -3.57 14.44
CA GLY A 161 6.77 -2.74 14.91
C GLY A 161 7.30 -1.47 15.56
N GLY A 162 6.60 -0.37 15.36
CA GLY A 162 6.92 0.92 15.95
C GLY A 162 7.99 1.72 15.20
N LYS A 163 8.01 3.02 15.46
CA LYS A 163 8.87 3.98 14.75
C LYS A 163 10.27 4.02 15.33
N ASN A 164 10.39 3.99 16.66
CA ASN A 164 11.68 4.07 17.34
C ASN A 164 12.50 2.80 17.13
N THR A 165 11.85 1.64 17.16
CA THR A 165 12.49 0.34 16.90
C THR A 165 13.02 0.27 15.47
N MET A 166 12.31 0.83 14.49
CA MET A 166 12.81 0.92 13.11
C MET A 166 14.08 1.75 13.02
N LEU A 167 14.10 2.97 13.58
CA LEU A 167 15.31 3.80 13.58
C LEU A 167 16.49 3.10 14.26
N ASN A 168 16.26 2.50 15.43
CA ASN A 168 17.28 1.77 16.17
C ASN A 168 17.82 0.58 15.36
N TYR A 169 16.94 -0.14 14.66
CA TYR A 169 17.33 -1.25 13.79
C TYR A 169 18.21 -0.77 12.63
N LEU A 170 17.79 0.26 11.89
CA LEU A 170 18.54 0.79 10.75
C LEU A 170 19.89 1.34 11.17
N ASN A 171 19.95 2.09 12.28
CA ASN A 171 21.20 2.61 12.84
C ASN A 171 22.14 1.50 13.32
N LYS A 172 21.59 0.39 13.84
CA LYS A 172 22.39 -0.80 14.15
C LYS A 172 22.94 -1.43 12.88
N LYS A 173 22.13 -1.61 11.83
CA LYS A 173 22.57 -2.18 10.55
C LYS A 173 23.61 -1.35 9.84
N SER A 174 23.47 -0.03 9.85
CA SER A 174 24.50 0.86 9.29
C SER A 174 25.86 0.69 9.97
N ARG A 175 25.87 0.52 11.31
CA ARG A 175 27.11 0.29 12.06
C ARG A 175 27.74 -1.07 11.75
N GLU A 176 26.93 -2.11 11.59
CA GLU A 176 27.40 -3.45 11.23
C GLU A 176 28.12 -3.43 9.86
N ILE A 177 27.55 -2.73 8.87
CA ILE A 177 28.15 -2.63 7.52
C ILE A 177 29.45 -1.81 7.55
N LYS A 178 29.49 -0.70 8.29
CA LYS A 178 30.69 0.16 8.37
C LYS A 178 31.85 -0.46 9.17
N GLY A 179 31.57 -1.44 10.02
CA GLY A 179 32.57 -2.14 10.83
C GLY A 179 33.02 -3.48 10.24
N SER A 180 32.52 -3.85 9.05
CA SER A 180 32.89 -5.05 8.29
C SER A 180 33.86 -4.70 7.17
#